data_AF-A0A292Z4I6-F1
#
_entry.id   AF-A0A292Z4I6-F1
#
_cell.length_a   1.000
_cell.length_b   1.000
_cell.length_c   1.000
_cell.angle_alpha   90.00
_cell.angle_beta   90.00
_cell.angle_gamma   90.00
#
_symmetry.space_group_name_H-M   'P 1'
#
loop_
_entity.id
_entity.type
_entity.pdbx_description
1 polymer ?
#
loop_
_entity_poly.entity_id
_entity_poly.type
_entity_poly.pdbx_seq_one_letter_code
_entity_poly.pdbx_strand_id
1 'polypeptide(L)'
;MFETVARYWEAAGRCGAPRNVAQVNVALGPTAAAARASIRAYYGFTGDTDRMVAGLVTEPAALRATVRAFADRGVDEVVCYHWPGNPIRWSGSRTWGSPDRHCRCAPLTSCA
;
A
#
# COMPACT_ATOMS: atom_id res chain seq x y z
N MET A 1 -2.88 0.93 15.82
CA MET A 1 -3.55 1.60 14.68
C MET A 1 -4.61 0.71 14.05
N PHE A 2 -4.27 -0.44 13.45
CA PHE A 2 -5.28 -1.31 12.81
C PHE A 2 -6.32 -1.88 13.77
N GLU A 3 -5.91 -2.23 15.00
CA GLU A 3 -6.83 -2.65 16.06
C GLU A 3 -7.87 -1.56 16.37
N THR A 4 -7.46 -0.29 16.37
CA THR A 4 -8.37 0.84 16.54
C THR A 4 -9.40 0.90 15.42
N VAL A 5 -8.97 0.71 14.17
CA VAL A 5 -9.88 0.67 13.01
C VAL A 5 -10.86 -0.51 13.13
N ALA A 6 -10.39 -1.69 13.53
CA ALA A 6 -11.24 -2.86 13.74
C ALA A 6 -12.31 -2.60 14.81
N ARG A 7 -11.91 -2.02 15.95
CA ARG A 7 -12.85 -1.64 17.02
C ARG A 7 -13.93 -0.66 16.54
N TYR A 8 -13.56 0.37 15.80
CA TYR A 8 -14.53 1.33 15.29
C TYR A 8 -15.41 0.76 14.16
N TRP A 9 -14.89 -0.18 13.38
CA TRP A 9 -15.68 -0.90 12.37
C TRP A 9 -16.81 -1.70 13.00
N GLU A 10 -16.47 -2.46 14.05
CA GLU A 10 -17.43 -3.24 14.84
C GLU A 10 -18.43 -2.33 15.57
N ALA A 11 -17.93 -1.28 16.25
CA ALA A 11 -18.79 -0.32 16.95
C ALA A 11 -19.76 0.42 16.01
N ALA A 12 -19.41 0.56 14.74
CA ALA A 12 -20.29 1.12 13.71
C ALA A 12 -21.29 0.09 13.13
N GLY A 13 -21.36 -1.14 13.67
CA GLY A 13 -22.26 -2.20 13.21
C GLY A 13 -21.96 -2.70 11.81
N ARG A 14 -20.72 -2.52 11.31
CA ARG A 14 -20.37 -2.92 9.94
C ARG A 14 -20.02 -4.40 9.89
N CYS A 15 -20.62 -5.12 8.94
CA CYS A 15 -20.31 -6.53 8.71
C CYS A 15 -18.86 -6.74 8.25
N GLY A 16 -18.31 -7.91 8.55
CA GLY A 16 -16.96 -8.30 8.12
C GLY A 16 -15.84 -7.56 8.86
N ALA A 17 -14.69 -7.42 8.22
CA ALA A 17 -13.52 -6.74 8.76
C ALA A 17 -13.05 -5.60 7.84
N PRO A 18 -12.48 -4.51 8.39
CA PRO A 18 -11.91 -3.45 7.57
C PRO A 18 -10.73 -3.98 6.76
N ARG A 19 -10.62 -3.55 5.49
CA ARG A 19 -9.45 -3.82 4.66
C ARG A 19 -8.41 -2.72 4.81
N ASN A 20 -7.24 -3.06 5.34
CA ASN A 20 -6.14 -2.13 5.54
C ASN A 20 -5.27 -2.09 4.28
N VAL A 21 -5.21 -0.92 3.65
CA VAL A 21 -4.43 -0.70 2.43
C VAL A 21 -3.32 0.31 2.72
N ALA A 22 -2.09 -0.04 2.37
CA ALA A 22 -0.94 0.86 2.41
C ALA A 22 -0.57 1.33 1.01
N GLN A 23 0.05 2.51 0.93
CA GLN A 23 0.55 3.09 -0.32
C GLN A 23 2.06 3.28 -0.23
N VAL A 24 2.77 2.97 -1.32
CA VAL A 24 4.22 3.16 -1.45
C VAL A 24 4.54 3.87 -2.76
N ASN A 25 5.35 4.93 -2.70
CA ASN A 25 5.85 5.61 -3.89
C ASN A 25 7.07 4.87 -4.42
N VAL A 26 7.10 4.60 -5.72
CA VAL A 26 8.11 3.75 -6.35
C VAL A 26 8.68 4.41 -7.61
N ALA A 27 10.00 4.56 -7.66
CA ALA A 27 10.72 5.03 -8.85
C ALA A 27 11.97 4.19 -9.06
N LEU A 28 11.86 3.12 -9.87
CA LEU A 28 12.95 2.17 -10.08
C LEU A 28 13.85 2.63 -11.22
N GLY A 29 15.14 2.30 -11.09
CA GLY A 29 16.14 2.55 -12.12
C GLY A 29 16.34 4.05 -12.42
N PRO A 30 16.48 4.45 -13.69
CA PRO A 30 16.95 5.80 -14.06
C PRO A 30 15.98 6.93 -13.66
N THR A 31 14.72 6.59 -13.34
CA THR A 31 13.70 7.58 -12.93
C THR A 31 13.84 8.05 -11.48
N ALA A 32 14.64 7.38 -10.66
CA ALA A 32 14.76 7.64 -9.23
C ALA A 32 15.20 9.09 -8.92
N ALA A 33 16.18 9.62 -9.65
CA ALA A 33 16.68 10.98 -9.42
C ALA A 33 15.61 12.05 -9.72
N ALA A 34 14.91 11.92 -10.84
CA ALA A 34 13.82 12.83 -11.22
C ALA A 34 12.65 12.77 -10.22
N ALA A 35 12.30 11.57 -9.76
CA ALA A 35 11.26 11.39 -8.75
C ALA A 35 11.63 12.07 -7.41
N ARG A 36 12.89 11.92 -6.94
CA ARG A 36 13.35 12.61 -5.72
C ARG A 36 13.28 14.13 -5.86
N ALA A 37 13.72 14.66 -7.01
CA ALA A 37 13.67 16.10 -7.27
C ALA A 37 12.21 16.62 -7.28
N SER A 38 11.29 15.86 -7.88
CA SER A 38 9.87 16.25 -7.91
C SER A 38 9.22 16.19 -6.53
N ILE A 39 9.48 15.15 -5.73
CA ILE A 39 9.01 15.08 -4.34
C ILE A 39 9.54 16.28 -3.55
N ARG A 40 10.80 16.67 -3.76
CA ARG A 40 11.37 17.87 -3.10
C ARG A 40 10.67 19.15 -3.49
N ALA A 41 10.41 19.34 -4.78
CA ALA A 41 9.70 20.51 -5.27
C ALA A 41 8.25 20.56 -4.74
N TYR A 42 7.56 19.42 -4.75
CA TYR A 42 6.17 19.34 -4.34
C TYR A 42 5.99 19.51 -2.82
N TYR A 43 6.81 18.85 -2.00
CA TYR A 43 6.73 18.91 -0.54
C TYR A 43 7.69 19.93 0.09
N GLY A 44 8.33 20.81 -0.69
CA GLY A 44 9.28 21.79 -0.16
C GLY A 44 8.66 22.73 0.88
N PHE A 45 7.35 22.97 0.79
CA PHE A 45 6.62 23.84 1.69
C PHE A 45 6.35 23.23 3.09
N THR A 46 6.51 21.92 3.27
CA THR A 46 6.13 21.26 4.54
C THR A 46 7.19 21.32 5.62
N GLY A 47 8.43 21.68 5.28
CA GLY A 47 9.58 21.60 6.18
C GLY A 47 10.03 20.17 6.52
N ASP A 48 9.34 19.13 6.01
CA ASP A 48 9.63 17.71 6.26
C ASP A 48 9.85 16.94 4.94
N THR A 49 10.46 17.64 3.99
CA THR A 49 10.68 17.13 2.64
C THR A 49 11.60 15.92 2.62
N ASP A 50 12.59 15.86 3.52
CA ASP A 50 13.54 14.74 3.59
C ASP A 50 12.85 13.43 3.99
N ARG A 51 11.87 13.47 4.91
CA ARG A 51 11.05 12.30 5.23
C ARG A 51 10.23 11.83 4.02
N MET A 52 9.66 12.76 3.25
CA MET A 52 8.90 12.40 2.04
C MET A 52 9.80 11.74 0.99
N VAL A 53 11.01 12.27 0.80
CA VAL A 53 12.01 11.69 -0.11
C VAL A 53 12.52 10.33 0.39
N ALA A 54 12.65 10.14 1.70
CA ALA A 54 13.04 8.86 2.31
C ALA A 54 11.97 7.77 2.11
N GLY A 55 10.70 8.14 1.97
CA GLY A 55 9.60 7.23 1.66
C GLY A 55 9.56 6.72 0.22
N LEU A 56 10.39 7.26 -0.69
CA LEU A 56 10.47 6.80 -2.08
C LEU A 56 11.33 5.53 -2.19
N VAL A 57 10.72 4.44 -2.65
CA VAL A 57 11.42 3.17 -2.92
C VAL A 57 12.01 3.20 -4.32
N THR A 58 13.34 3.05 -4.41
CA THR A 58 14.07 3.13 -5.68
C THR A 58 14.69 1.82 -6.13
N GLU A 59 14.67 0.78 -5.29
CA GLU A 59 15.28 -0.52 -5.57
C GLU A 59 14.27 -1.67 -5.48
N PRO A 60 14.31 -2.67 -6.40
CA PRO A 60 13.39 -3.81 -6.35
C PRO A 60 13.47 -4.63 -5.06
N ALA A 61 14.66 -4.76 -4.48
CA ALA A 61 14.85 -5.47 -3.21
C ALA A 61 14.19 -4.72 -2.04
N ALA A 62 14.35 -3.39 -2.01
CA ALA A 62 13.71 -2.53 -1.02
C ALA A 62 12.18 -2.56 -1.15
N LEU A 63 11.64 -2.65 -2.37
CA LEU A 63 10.20 -2.80 -2.59
C LEU A 63 9.67 -4.09 -1.97
N ARG A 64 10.33 -5.22 -2.22
CA ARG A 64 9.95 -6.51 -1.62
C ARG A 64 10.02 -6.49 -0.09
N ALA A 65 11.07 -5.90 0.46
CA ALA A 65 11.21 -5.74 1.90
C ALA A 65 10.11 -4.86 2.51
N THR A 66 9.78 -3.75 1.83
CA THR A 66 8.71 -2.82 2.25
C THR A 66 7.34 -3.51 2.24
N VAL A 67 7.00 -4.23 1.17
CA VAL A 67 5.74 -4.98 1.07
C VAL A 67 5.64 -6.01 2.20
N ARG A 68 6.73 -6.74 2.49
CA ARG A 68 6.75 -7.71 3.59
C ARG A 68 6.58 -7.03 4.95
N ALA A 69 7.26 -5.91 5.18
CA ALA A 69 7.14 -5.15 6.42
C ALA A 69 5.71 -4.62 6.66
N PHE A 70 4.95 -4.30 5.60
CA PHE A 70 3.53 -3.97 5.71
C PHE A 70 2.67 -5.20 6.01
N ALA A 71 2.91 -6.32 5.32
CA ALA A 71 2.19 -7.57 5.58
C ALA A 71 2.37 -8.04 7.04
N ASP A 72 3.60 -7.99 7.56
CA ASP A 72 3.92 -8.35 8.96
C ASP A 72 3.21 -7.45 9.99
N ARG A 73 2.73 -6.27 9.57
CA ARG A 73 1.96 -5.33 10.41
C ARG A 73 0.45 -5.49 10.28
N GLY A 74 -0.05 -6.41 9.46
CA GLY A 74 -1.49 -6.63 9.25
C GLY A 74 -2.11 -5.76 8.16
N VAL A 75 -1.30 -5.28 7.20
CA VAL A 75 -1.81 -4.66 5.98
C VAL A 75 -2.22 -5.76 4.99
N ASP A 76 -3.45 -5.67 4.50
CA ASP A 76 -4.02 -6.65 3.56
C ASP A 76 -3.53 -6.43 2.12
N GLU A 77 -3.23 -5.17 1.77
CA GLU A 77 -2.88 -4.78 0.41
C GLU A 77 -1.89 -3.61 0.39
N VAL A 78 -0.93 -3.66 -0.54
CA VAL A 78 0.02 -2.56 -0.79
C VAL A 78 -0.13 -2.08 -2.22
N VAL A 79 -0.51 -0.81 -2.38
CA VAL A 79 -0.61 -0.13 -3.67
C VAL A 79 0.72 0.55 -3.98
N CYS A 80 1.35 0.15 -5.09
CA CYS A 80 2.58 0.77 -5.58
C CYS A 80 2.25 1.90 -6.54
N TYR A 81 2.54 3.13 -6.16
CA TYR A 81 2.36 4.31 -7.00
C TYR A 81 3.65 4.60 -7.75
N HIS A 82 3.66 4.25 -9.03
CA HIS A 82 4.85 4.31 -9.85
C HIS A 82 5.05 5.71 -10.44
N TRP A 83 6.29 6.19 -10.37
CA TRP A 83 6.69 7.41 -11.06
C TRP A 83 6.49 7.25 -12.58
N PRO A 84 5.95 8.27 -13.28
CA PRO A 84 5.78 8.24 -14.73
C PRO A 84 7.07 7.88 -15.47
N GLY A 85 6.97 7.02 -16.49
CA GLY A 85 8.13 6.60 -17.29
C GLY A 85 8.93 5.43 -16.71
N ASN A 86 8.50 4.85 -15.59
CA ASN A 86 9.06 3.58 -15.11
C ASN A 86 8.43 2.41 -15.89
N PRO A 87 9.19 1.67 -16.74
CA PRO A 87 8.65 0.53 -17.47
C PRO A 87 8.40 -0.61 -16.48
N ILE A 88 7.18 -0.70 -15.95
CA ILE A 88 6.75 -1.85 -15.16
C ILE A 88 6.53 -3.04 -16.08
N ARG A 89 7.57 -3.87 -16.25
CA ARG A 89 7.40 -5.22 -16.79
C ARG A 89 6.89 -6.13 -15.68
N TRP A 90 5.58 -6.18 -15.50
CA TRP A 90 4.93 -7.15 -14.64
C TRP A 90 5.07 -8.55 -15.26
N SER A 91 5.82 -9.44 -14.60
CA SER A 91 6.10 -10.80 -15.09
C SER A 91 5.38 -11.91 -14.33
N GLY A 92 4.41 -11.59 -13.47
CA GLY A 92 3.77 -12.58 -12.61
C GLY A 92 2.27 -12.38 -12.53
N SER A 93 1.50 -13.31 -13.08
CA SER A 93 0.04 -13.40 -12.98
C SER A 93 -0.43 -13.48 -11.53
N ARG A 94 -0.59 -12.33 -10.87
CA ARG A 94 -1.43 -12.20 -9.69
C ARG A 94 -2.39 -11.05 -9.96
N THR A 95 -3.42 -11.37 -10.74
CA THR A 95 -4.54 -10.47 -10.98
C THR A 95 -5.27 -10.22 -9.66
N TRP A 96 -5.64 -8.96 -9.47
CA TRP A 96 -6.70 -8.57 -8.55
C TRP A 96 -7.96 -9.40 -8.89
N GLY A 97 -8.47 -10.18 -7.94
CA GLY A 97 -9.61 -11.10 -8.14
C GLY A 97 -9.28 -12.60 -8.27
N SER A 98 -8.10 -13.08 -7.84
CA SER A 98 -7.88 -14.54 -7.72
C SER A 98 -8.97 -15.19 -6.83
N PRO A 99 -9.64 -16.25 -7.31
CA PRO A 99 -10.77 -16.90 -6.64
C PRO A 99 -10.38 -17.63 -5.34
N ASP A 100 -9.08 -17.74 -5.06
CA ASP A 100 -8.55 -18.45 -3.89
C ASP A 100 -8.67 -17.63 -2.59
N ARG A 101 -9.09 -16.36 -2.68
CA ARG A 101 -9.72 -15.68 -1.56
C ARG A 101 -11.20 -16.00 -1.59
N HIS A 102 -11.56 -17.18 -1.09
CA HIS A 102 -12.92 -17.41 -0.66
C HIS A 102 -13.29 -16.28 0.30
N CYS A 103 -14.13 -15.35 -0.16
CA CYS A 103 -15.09 -14.72 0.72
C CYS A 103 -15.79 -15.88 1.43
N ARG A 104 -15.32 -16.24 2.64
CA ARG A 104 -16.19 -16.88 3.62
C ARG A 104 -17.20 -15.81 3.98
N CYS A 105 -18.19 -15.62 3.11
CA CYS A 105 -19.50 -15.22 3.55
C CYS A 105 -19.92 -16.33 4.52
N ALA A 106 -19.70 -16.09 5.82
CA ALA A 106 -20.47 -16.78 6.82
C ALA A 106 -21.95 -16.56 6.46
N PRO A 107 -22.80 -17.59 6.58
CA PRO A 107 -24.20 -17.48 6.19
C PRO A 107 -24.82 -16.29 6.90
N LEU A 108 -25.52 -15.45 6.12
CA LEU A 108 -26.30 -14.30 6.55
C LEU A 108 -27.38 -14.72 7.56
N THR A 109 -26.96 -14.97 8.79
CA THR A 109 -27.85 -15.14 9.94
C THR A 109 -27.59 -13.91 10.81
N SER A 110 -28.39 -12.87 10.55
CA SER A 110 -28.56 -11.63 11.31
C SER A 110 -27.32 -11.06 12.00
N CYS A 111 -26.81 -9.93 11.48
CA CYS A 111 -26.42 -8.88 12.42
C CYS A 111 -27.68 -8.48 13.18
N ALA A 112 -27.72 -8.82 14.47
CA ALA A 112 -28.73 -8.35 15.40
C ALA A 112 -28.55 -6.85 15.68
#